data_AF-E9H087-F1
#
_entry.id   AF-E9H087-F1
#
_cell.length_a   1.000
_cell.length_b   1.000
_cell.length_c   1.000
_cell.angle_alpha   90.00
_cell.angle_beta   90.00
_cell.angle_gamma   90.00
#
_symmetry.space_group_name_H-M   'P 1'
#
loop_
_entity.id
_entity.type
_entity.pdbx_description
1 polymer ?
#
loop_
_entity_poly.entity_id
_entity_poly.type
_entity_poly.pdbx_seq_one_letter_code
_entity_poly.pdbx_strand_id
1 'polypeptide(L)'
;MWNYVPDKTIGVAISQLEGSSVPHGLTLQLGDLVEITQICEDWYLGVNLRTPGLKGIFPCSYVQVRPTSDQERCWHYDDPVVEEATNVLREWGVIWNRSFVFLGDSPALEMHQSKNRRQREQCTMLRSAILDLMDWRLQLMTGTFTLDHLRDLRMRITSHIDSGNSQRK
;
A
#
# COMPACT_ATOMS: atom_id res chain seq x y z
N MET A 1 -5.67 -5.93 32.17
CA MET A 1 -5.39 -4.50 32.44
C MET A 1 -4.62 -3.95 31.25
N TRP A 2 -4.94 -2.73 30.80
CA TRP A 2 -4.25 -2.09 29.67
C TRP A 2 -2.85 -1.60 30.05
N ASN A 3 -1.86 -1.95 29.24
CA ASN A 3 -0.47 -1.55 29.40
C ASN A 3 0.00 -0.76 28.18
N TYR A 4 0.79 0.29 28.39
CA TYR A 4 1.42 1.01 27.30
C TYR A 4 2.50 0.16 26.64
N VAL A 5 2.54 0.18 25.31
CA VAL A 5 3.64 -0.40 24.53
C VAL A 5 4.74 0.65 24.35
N PRO A 6 5.97 0.27 23.93
CA PRO A 6 7.02 1.22 23.61
C PRO A 6 6.56 2.28 22.60
N ASP A 7 7.07 3.50 22.76
CA ASP A 7 6.75 4.62 21.86
C ASP A 7 7.02 4.23 20.40
N LYS A 8 6.03 4.53 19.53
CA LYS A 8 6.03 4.24 18.09
C LYS A 8 6.01 2.76 17.69
N THR A 9 5.16 1.96 18.32
CA THR A 9 4.90 0.58 17.85
C THR A 9 3.97 0.61 16.63
N ILE A 10 4.49 0.29 15.44
CA ILE A 10 3.70 0.21 14.20
C ILE A 10 3.36 -1.25 13.87
N GLY A 11 2.12 -1.50 13.48
CA GLY A 11 1.67 -2.79 12.95
C GLY A 11 1.08 -2.66 11.55
N VAL A 12 1.02 -3.80 10.85
CA VAL A 12 0.33 -3.95 9.57
C VAL A 12 -0.86 -4.88 9.75
N ALA A 13 -2.05 -4.45 9.35
CA ALA A 13 -3.23 -5.31 9.37
C ALA A 13 -3.07 -6.47 8.38
N ILE A 14 -3.12 -7.70 8.89
CA ILE A 14 -3.04 -8.95 8.11
C ILE A 14 -4.42 -9.61 7.93
N SER A 15 -5.45 -9.03 8.54
CA SER A 15 -6.85 -9.41 8.36
C SER A 15 -7.73 -8.16 8.38
N GLN A 16 -8.89 -8.25 7.73
CA GLN A 16 -9.89 -7.19 7.72
C GLN A 16 -10.77 -7.28 8.97
N LEU A 17 -10.98 -6.14 9.63
CA LEU A 17 -11.90 -6.01 10.76
C LEU A 17 -12.92 -4.93 10.46
N GLU A 18 -14.20 -5.28 10.54
CA GLU A 18 -15.27 -4.28 10.52
C GLU A 18 -15.43 -3.70 11.94
N GLY A 19 -15.00 -2.46 12.16
CA GLY A 19 -14.97 -1.87 13.51
C GLY A 19 -16.34 -1.78 14.17
N SER A 20 -17.42 -1.72 13.39
CA SER A 20 -18.82 -1.77 13.86
C SER A 20 -19.20 -3.08 14.53
N SER A 21 -18.50 -4.19 14.22
CA SER A 21 -18.77 -5.52 14.79
C SER A 21 -18.26 -5.71 16.21
N VAL A 22 -17.40 -4.78 16.69
CA VAL A 22 -16.78 -4.83 18.01
C VAL A 22 -17.03 -3.50 18.73
N PRO A 23 -17.45 -3.50 20.00
CA PRO A 23 -17.54 -2.27 20.79
C PRO A 23 -16.20 -1.52 20.82
N HIS A 24 -16.21 -0.23 20.46
CA HIS A 24 -15.01 0.59 20.32
C HIS A 24 -13.99 0.06 19.30
N GLY A 25 -14.42 -0.79 18.38
CA GLY A 25 -13.59 -1.41 17.36
C GLY A 25 -13.04 -0.40 16.36
N LEU A 26 -11.77 -0.57 16.00
CA LEU A 26 -11.15 0.17 14.90
C LEU A 26 -11.30 -0.62 13.60
N THR A 27 -11.87 0.00 12.57
CA THR A 27 -11.94 -0.65 11.25
C THR A 27 -10.55 -0.81 10.65
N LEU A 28 -10.21 -2.04 10.27
CA LEU A 28 -8.96 -2.39 9.61
C LEU A 28 -9.24 -2.93 8.21
N GLN A 29 -8.52 -2.44 7.21
CA GLN A 29 -8.41 -3.07 5.90
C GLN A 29 -7.09 -3.82 5.81
N LEU A 30 -7.04 -4.87 4.98
CA LEU A 30 -5.80 -5.59 4.70
C LEU A 30 -4.69 -4.62 4.28
N GLY A 31 -3.55 -4.67 4.97
CA GLY A 31 -2.39 -3.82 4.74
C GLY A 31 -2.47 -2.40 5.34
N ASP A 32 -3.54 -2.05 6.06
CA ASP A 32 -3.60 -0.77 6.80
C ASP A 32 -2.46 -0.73 7.84
N LEU A 33 -1.82 0.44 7.97
CA LEU A 33 -0.84 0.68 9.03
C LEU A 33 -1.55 1.19 10.26
N VAL A 34 -1.23 0.60 11.41
CA VAL A 34 -1.76 1.00 12.71
C VAL A 34 -0.63 1.41 13.62
N GLU A 35 -0.85 2.49 14.37
CA GLU A 35 -0.01 2.84 15.50
C GLU A 35 -0.64 2.28 16.78
N ILE A 36 0.08 1.37 17.43
CA ILE A 36 -0.35 0.69 18.64
C ILE A 36 0.15 1.50 19.83
N THR A 37 -0.78 1.86 20.72
CA THR A 37 -0.50 2.67 21.91
C THR A 37 -0.56 1.86 23.20
N GLN A 38 -1.46 0.86 23.25
CA GLN A 38 -1.62 0.00 24.43
C GLN A 38 -2.00 -1.42 24.01
N ILE A 39 -1.76 -2.37 24.91
CA ILE A 39 -2.13 -3.78 24.80
C ILE A 39 -2.85 -4.23 26.08
N CYS A 40 -3.88 -5.05 25.93
CA CYS A 40 -4.51 -5.78 27.02
C CYS A 40 -4.86 -7.19 26.52
N GLU A 41 -4.16 -8.20 27.03
CA GLU A 41 -4.34 -9.60 26.60
C GLU A 41 -4.20 -9.71 25.07
N ASP A 42 -5.22 -10.21 24.39
CA ASP A 42 -5.25 -10.41 22.93
C ASP A 42 -5.80 -9.19 22.17
N TRP A 43 -5.82 -8.01 22.79
CA TRP A 43 -6.31 -6.78 22.18
C TRP A 43 -5.28 -5.65 22.20
N TYR A 44 -5.15 -4.99 21.07
CA TYR A 44 -4.45 -3.72 20.92
C TYR A 44 -5.43 -2.55 20.97
N LEU A 45 -4.93 -1.41 21.42
CA LEU A 45 -5.57 -0.10 21.28
C LEU A 45 -4.65 0.80 20.46
N GLY A 46 -5.18 1.39 19.40
CA GLY A 46 -4.38 2.18 18.49
C GLY A 46 -5.20 3.06 17.56
N VAL A 47 -4.51 3.66 16.60
CA VAL A 47 -5.09 4.46 15.53
C VAL A 47 -4.71 3.88 14.18
N ASN A 48 -5.59 4.01 13.19
CA ASN A 48 -5.30 3.64 11.82
C ASN A 48 -4.67 4.84 11.13
N LEU A 49 -3.47 4.71 10.57
CA LEU A 49 -2.75 5.84 9.97
C LEU A 49 -3.43 6.38 8.70
N ARG A 50 -4.34 5.60 8.09
CA ARG A 50 -5.21 6.08 7.01
C ARG A 50 -6.33 7.02 7.51
N THR A 51 -6.74 6.83 8.76
CA THR A 51 -7.79 7.63 9.42
C THR A 51 -7.35 8.00 10.84
N PRO A 52 -6.30 8.82 11.00
CA PRO A 52 -5.62 9.02 12.28
C PRO A 52 -6.50 9.68 13.36
N GLY A 53 -7.63 10.29 12.96
CA GLY A 53 -8.62 10.84 13.89
C GLY A 53 -9.49 9.80 14.61
N LEU A 54 -9.40 8.51 14.24
CA LEU A 54 -10.20 7.44 14.84
C LEU A 54 -9.29 6.50 15.64
N LYS A 55 -9.52 6.45 16.96
CA LYS A 55 -8.88 5.53 17.89
C LYS A 55 -9.85 4.40 18.26
N GLY A 56 -9.35 3.18 18.36
CA GLY A 56 -10.17 2.03 18.75
C GLY A 56 -9.34 0.80 19.03
N ILE A 57 -10.03 -0.28 19.40
CA ILE A 57 -9.43 -1.57 19.72
C ILE A 57 -9.49 -2.54 18.55
N PHE A 58 -8.53 -3.46 18.48
CA PHE A 58 -8.48 -4.53 17.49
C PHE A 58 -7.72 -5.75 18.03
N PRO A 59 -8.05 -6.98 17.61
CA PRO A 59 -7.35 -8.16 18.11
C PRO A 59 -5.89 -8.20 17.68
N CYS A 60 -5.02 -8.72 18.54
CA CYS A 60 -3.60 -8.91 18.24
C CYS A 60 -3.39 -9.79 17.00
N SER A 61 -4.23 -10.82 16.82
CA SER A 61 -4.17 -11.75 15.67
C SER A 61 -4.47 -11.11 14.31
N TYR A 62 -4.99 -9.88 14.28
CA TYR A 62 -5.32 -9.17 13.05
C TYR A 62 -4.18 -8.29 12.55
N VAL A 63 -3.12 -8.13 13.35
CA VAL A 63 -2.03 -7.20 13.08
C VAL A 63 -0.69 -7.87 13.30
N GLN A 64 0.19 -7.75 12.31
CA GLN A 64 1.59 -8.11 12.46
C GLN A 64 2.38 -6.87 12.86
N VAL A 65 2.93 -6.87 14.08
CA VAL A 65 3.77 -5.78 14.59
C VAL A 65 5.10 -5.76 13.83
N ARG A 66 5.53 -4.57 13.39
CA ARG A 66 6.82 -4.38 12.72
C ARG A 66 7.96 -4.51 13.73
N PRO A 67 9.09 -5.13 13.36
CA PRO A 67 10.29 -5.14 14.19
C PRO A 67 10.76 -3.71 14.45
N THR A 68 10.97 -3.36 15.71
CA THR A 68 11.47 -2.04 16.12
C THR A 68 13.00 -2.00 16.29
N SER A 69 13.68 -3.14 16.24
CA SER A 69 15.13 -3.25 16.42
C SER A 69 15.88 -3.25 15.08
N ASP A 70 16.98 -2.49 15.00
CA ASP A 70 17.84 -2.45 13.80
C ASP A 70 18.47 -3.80 13.43
N GLN A 71 18.61 -4.70 14.41
CA GLN A 71 19.16 -6.05 14.22
C GLN A 71 18.19 -7.03 13.53
N GLU A 72 16.88 -6.77 13.58
CA GLU A 72 15.85 -7.57 12.89
C GLU A 72 15.39 -6.92 11.57
N ARG A 73 15.90 -5.72 11.26
CA ARG A 73 15.62 -4.99 10.02
C ARG A 73 16.42 -5.56 8.84
N CYS A 74 16.05 -6.75 8.39
CA CYS A 74 16.48 -7.26 7.08
C CYS A 74 15.75 -6.56 5.91
N TRP A 75 14.79 -5.68 6.20
CA TRP A 75 13.84 -5.14 5.24
C TRP A 75 13.90 -3.61 5.20
N HIS A 76 13.98 -3.04 4.00
CA HIS A 76 14.02 -1.59 3.78
C HIS A 76 12.60 -0.94 3.82
N TYR A 77 11.79 -1.29 4.83
CA TYR A 77 10.42 -0.77 4.94
C TYR A 77 10.36 0.73 5.22
N ASP A 78 11.39 1.28 5.87
CA ASP A 78 11.49 2.69 6.23
C ASP A 78 12.16 3.53 5.11
N ASP A 79 12.45 2.93 3.95
CA ASP A 79 12.98 3.67 2.81
C ASP A 79 11.88 4.58 2.22
N PRO A 80 12.11 5.91 2.13
CA PRO A 80 11.11 6.84 1.63
C PRO A 80 10.69 6.53 0.18
N VAL A 81 11.54 5.88 -0.62
CA VAL A 81 11.19 5.46 -1.98
C VAL A 81 10.19 4.29 -1.95
N VAL A 82 10.28 3.39 -0.97
CA VAL A 82 9.29 2.32 -0.77
C VAL A 82 7.95 2.90 -0.34
N GLU A 83 7.94 3.89 0.55
CA GLU A 83 6.73 4.59 0.97
C GLU A 83 6.07 5.31 -0.21
N GLU A 84 6.83 6.11 -0.96
CA GLU A 84 6.33 6.82 -2.12
C GLU A 84 5.80 5.86 -3.20
N ALA A 85 6.53 4.79 -3.52
CA ALA A 85 6.05 3.76 -4.43
C ALA A 85 4.73 3.13 -3.93
N THR A 86 4.56 2.93 -2.62
CA THR A 86 3.32 2.41 -2.04
C THR A 86 2.16 3.37 -2.26
N ASN A 87 2.37 4.67 -2.06
CA ASN A 87 1.34 5.70 -2.26
C ASN A 87 0.96 5.83 -3.74
N VAL A 88 1.96 5.90 -4.62
CA VAL A 88 1.76 5.98 -6.07
C VAL A 88 1.01 4.76 -6.61
N LEU A 89 1.32 3.55 -6.15
CA LEU A 89 0.57 2.34 -6.53
C LEU A 89 -0.92 2.41 -6.15
N ARG A 90 -1.26 2.99 -4.99
CA ARG A 90 -2.66 3.20 -4.59
C ARG A 90 -3.36 4.18 -5.53
N GLU A 91 -2.73 5.31 -5.82
CA GLU A 91 -3.27 6.32 -6.73
C GLU A 91 -3.47 5.77 -8.14
N TRP A 92 -2.44 5.11 -8.67
CA TRP A 92 -2.44 4.51 -9.99
C TRP A 92 -3.47 3.38 -10.10
N GLY A 93 -3.64 2.58 -9.05
CA GLY A 93 -4.67 1.55 -8.95
C GLY A 93 -6.09 2.12 -9.04
N VAL A 94 -6.37 3.24 -8.38
CA VAL A 94 -7.67 3.93 -8.49
C VAL A 94 -7.92 4.43 -9.91
N ILE A 95 -6.92 5.04 -10.55
CA ILE A 95 -7.01 5.50 -11.94
C ILE A 95 -7.25 4.33 -12.88
N TRP A 96 -6.53 3.22 -12.68
CA TRP A 96 -6.65 2.01 -13.50
C TRP A 96 -8.04 1.38 -13.38
N ASN A 97 -8.56 1.25 -12.15
CA ASN A 97 -9.93 0.75 -11.93
C ASN A 97 -10.98 1.61 -12.63
N ARG A 98 -10.89 2.94 -12.54
CA ARG A 98 -11.81 3.85 -13.23
C ARG A 98 -11.74 3.69 -14.76
N SER A 99 -10.54 3.56 -15.30
CA SER A 99 -10.33 3.44 -16.74
C SER A 99 -10.74 2.07 -17.31
N PHE A 100 -10.71 1.01 -16.50
CA PHE A 100 -11.23 -0.31 -16.87
C PHE A 100 -12.77 -0.38 -16.90
N VAL A 101 -13.47 0.26 -15.95
CA VAL A 101 -14.95 0.29 -15.93
C VAL A 101 -15.52 0.92 -17.20
N PHE A 102 -14.86 1.96 -17.73
CA PHE A 102 -15.22 2.56 -19.02
C PHE A 102 -15.02 1.64 -20.24
N LEU A 103 -14.36 0.49 -20.09
CA LEU A 103 -14.17 -0.51 -21.15
C LEU A 103 -15.20 -1.66 -21.09
N GLY A 104 -15.96 -1.79 -20.00
CA GLY A 104 -16.73 -3.00 -19.66
C GLY A 104 -18.25 -2.99 -19.91
N ASP A 105 -18.92 -1.84 -20.06
CA ASP A 105 -20.39 -1.76 -19.95
C ASP A 105 -21.17 -1.61 -21.27
N SER A 106 -20.77 -2.24 -22.37
CA SER A 106 -21.66 -2.31 -23.55
C SER A 106 -21.52 -3.59 -24.38
N PRO A 107 -22.57 -4.43 -24.47
CA PRO A 107 -22.61 -5.62 -25.33
C PRO A 107 -22.60 -5.34 -26.84
N ALA A 108 -22.59 -4.07 -27.27
CA ALA A 108 -22.50 -3.67 -28.68
C ALA A 108 -21.04 -3.69 -29.17
N LEU A 109 -20.40 -4.86 -29.06
CA LEU A 109 -19.06 -5.17 -29.56
C LEU A 109 -19.21 -5.64 -31.01
N GLU A 110 -19.17 -4.73 -31.98
CA GLU A 110 -18.11 -4.79 -33.01
C GLU A 110 -17.79 -3.38 -33.55
N MET A 111 -18.69 -2.40 -33.40
CA MET A 111 -18.56 -1.06 -34.00
C MET A 111 -17.77 -0.06 -33.13
N HIS A 112 -17.55 -0.35 -31.84
CA HIS A 112 -16.79 0.52 -30.91
C HIS A 112 -15.28 0.21 -30.82
N GLN A 113 -14.79 -0.84 -31.51
CA GLN A 113 -13.39 -1.29 -31.39
C GLN A 113 -12.35 -0.27 -31.91
N SER A 114 -12.73 0.60 -32.86
CA SER A 114 -11.86 1.66 -33.39
C SER A 114 -11.86 2.93 -32.52
N LYS A 115 -12.95 3.21 -31.81
CA LYS A 115 -13.20 4.52 -31.18
C LYS A 115 -12.39 4.77 -29.90
N ASN A 116 -11.83 3.73 -29.27
CA ASN A 116 -11.10 3.81 -28.00
C ASN A 116 -9.75 3.06 -27.99
N ARG A 117 -9.05 2.97 -29.14
CA ARG A 117 -7.70 2.38 -29.22
C ARG A 117 -6.72 3.07 -28.25
N ARG A 118 -6.66 4.41 -28.30
CA ARG A 118 -5.80 5.22 -27.43
C ARG A 118 -6.09 4.99 -25.94
N GLN A 119 -7.34 4.83 -25.56
CA GLN A 119 -7.73 4.61 -24.16
C GLN A 119 -7.33 3.20 -23.68
N ARG A 120 -7.45 2.19 -24.54
CA ARG A 120 -6.95 0.83 -24.26
C ARG A 120 -5.43 0.78 -24.13
N GLU A 121 -4.72 1.49 -25.01
CA GLU A 121 -3.27 1.64 -24.94
C GLU A 121 -2.86 2.32 -23.63
N GLN A 122 -3.54 3.39 -23.23
CA GLN A 122 -3.32 4.05 -21.93
C GLN A 122 -3.56 3.14 -20.74
N CYS A 123 -4.65 2.34 -20.75
CA CYS A 123 -4.91 1.36 -19.70
C CYS A 123 -3.82 0.29 -19.63
N THR A 124 -3.34 -0.18 -20.79
CA THR A 124 -2.30 -1.21 -20.88
C THR A 124 -0.95 -0.67 -20.41
N MET A 125 -0.58 0.55 -20.81
CA MET A 125 0.63 1.22 -20.34
C MET A 125 0.57 1.47 -18.82
N LEU A 126 -0.57 1.92 -18.30
CA LEU A 126 -0.78 2.10 -16.87
C LEU A 126 -0.63 0.79 -16.09
N ARG A 127 -1.21 -0.30 -16.60
CA ARG A 127 -1.06 -1.62 -15.99
C ARG A 127 0.40 -2.07 -15.98
N SER A 128 1.12 -1.92 -17.09
CA SER A 128 2.55 -2.26 -17.16
C SER A 128 3.33 -1.47 -16.13
N ALA A 129 3.12 -0.15 -16.06
CA ALA A 129 3.78 0.72 -15.11
C ALA A 129 3.47 0.32 -13.65
N ILE A 130 2.22 -0.05 -13.33
CA ILE A 130 1.87 -0.55 -11.99
C ILE A 130 2.65 -1.83 -11.66
N LEU A 131 2.72 -2.80 -12.58
CA LEU A 131 3.40 -4.07 -12.36
C LEU A 131 4.92 -3.86 -12.19
N ASP A 132 5.54 -3.07 -13.06
CA ASP A 132 6.96 -2.73 -12.96
C ASP A 132 7.29 -2.08 -11.61
N LEU A 133 6.45 -1.12 -11.17
CA LEU A 133 6.62 -0.44 -9.89
C LEU A 133 6.42 -1.38 -8.69
N MET A 134 5.47 -2.33 -8.77
CA MET A 134 5.28 -3.36 -7.74
C MET A 134 6.51 -4.26 -7.61
N ASP A 135 7.07 -4.71 -8.73
CA ASP A 135 8.23 -5.60 -8.75
C ASP A 135 9.48 -4.90 -8.21
N TRP A 136 9.74 -3.67 -8.64
CA TRP A 136 10.90 -2.91 -8.14
C TRP A 136 10.77 -2.53 -6.68
N ARG A 137 9.54 -2.21 -6.22
CA ARG A 137 9.27 -2.01 -4.79
C ARG A 137 9.56 -3.28 -3.98
N LEU A 138 9.15 -4.45 -4.49
CA LEU A 138 9.44 -5.73 -3.83
C LEU A 138 10.95 -6.00 -3.77
N GLN A 139 11.67 -5.78 -4.88
CA GLN A 139 13.13 -5.92 -4.92
C GLN A 139 13.83 -4.97 -3.94
N LEU A 140 13.35 -3.73 -3.84
CA LEU A 140 13.91 -2.74 -2.92
C LEU A 140 13.66 -3.12 -1.46
N MET A 141 12.49 -3.68 -1.13
CA MET A 141 12.16 -4.13 0.23
C MET A 141 12.93 -5.39 0.65
N THR A 142 13.08 -6.35 -0.26
CA THR A 142 13.64 -7.71 -0.01
C THR A 142 15.17 -7.78 -0.13
N GLY A 143 15.79 -6.72 -0.65
CA GLY A 143 17.10 -6.79 -1.30
C GLY A 143 18.27 -7.29 -0.45
N THR A 144 18.90 -8.38 -0.89
CA THR A 144 20.28 -8.78 -0.55
C THR A 144 21.29 -8.14 -1.50
N PHE A 145 21.03 -6.92 -1.94
CA PHE A 145 21.80 -6.23 -2.98
C PHE A 145 22.96 -5.42 -2.40
N THR A 146 24.00 -5.23 -3.22
CA THR A 146 25.05 -4.24 -2.94
C THR A 146 24.48 -2.83 -2.91
N LEU A 147 25.09 -1.92 -2.13
CA LEU A 147 24.65 -0.53 -1.98
C LEU A 147 24.46 0.21 -3.31
N ASP A 148 25.35 0.01 -4.28
CA ASP A 148 25.26 0.66 -5.59
C ASP A 148 24.02 0.21 -6.37
N HIS A 149 23.70 -1.08 -6.34
CA HIS A 149 22.50 -1.60 -6.98
C HIS A 149 21.20 -1.09 -6.33
N LEU A 150 21.17 -0.93 -5.00
CA LEU A 150 20.05 -0.31 -4.30
C LEU A 150 19.89 1.16 -4.72
N ARG A 151 20.99 1.89 -4.88
CA ARG A 151 20.97 3.28 -5.35
C ARG A 151 20.39 3.37 -6.77
N ASP A 152 20.83 2.52 -7.68
CA ASP A 152 20.31 2.47 -9.05
C ASP A 152 18.82 2.11 -9.09
N LEU A 153 18.39 1.16 -8.26
CA LEU A 153 16.99 0.77 -8.15
C LEU A 153 16.11 1.92 -7.63
N ARG A 154 16.57 2.67 -6.62
CA ARG A 154 15.87 3.87 -6.13
C ARG A 154 15.69 4.90 -7.24
N MET A 155 16.77 5.23 -7.96
CA MET A 155 16.71 6.20 -9.08
C MET A 155 15.77 5.73 -10.19
N ARG A 156 15.75 4.43 -10.48
CA ARG A 156 14.83 3.83 -11.45
C ARG A 156 13.38 3.99 -11.02
N ILE A 157 13.07 3.72 -9.75
CA ILE A 157 11.72 3.87 -9.20
C ILE A 157 11.26 5.33 -9.28
N THR A 158 12.07 6.27 -8.80
CA THR A 158 11.69 7.70 -8.80
C THR A 158 11.47 8.23 -10.22
N SER A 159 12.39 7.92 -11.15
CA SER A 159 12.27 8.33 -12.56
C SER A 159 11.01 7.75 -13.23
N HIS A 160 10.64 6.52 -12.89
CA HIS A 160 9.44 5.88 -13.41
C HIS A 160 8.15 6.50 -12.86
N ILE A 161 8.12 6.84 -11.57
CA ILE A 161 7.03 7.59 -10.94
C ILE A 161 6.86 8.95 -11.64
N ASP A 162 7.95 9.72 -11.79
CA ASP A 162 7.94 11.03 -12.43
C ASP A 162 7.43 10.98 -13.87
N SER A 163 7.88 9.97 -14.62
CA SER A 163 7.46 9.73 -16.00
C SER A 163 5.97 9.37 -16.08
N GLY A 164 5.51 8.45 -15.22
CA GLY A 164 4.12 8.02 -15.16
C GLY A 164 3.16 9.13 -14.73
N ASN A 165 3.60 10.02 -13.83
CA ASN A 165 2.82 11.18 -13.38
C ASN A 165 2.76 12.27 -14.45
N SER A 166 3.86 12.50 -15.17
CA SER A 166 3.92 13.46 -16.29
C SER A 166 2.99 13.10 -17.45
N GLN A 167 2.84 11.82 -17.76
CA GLN A 167 1.95 11.34 -18.84
C GLN A 167 0.45 11.47 -18.53
N ARG A 168 0.08 11.86 -17.30
CA ARG A 168 -1.32 11.94 -16.82
C ARG A 168 -1.77 13.37 -16.48
N LYS A 169 -0.87 14.34 -16.56
CA LYS A 169 -1.19 15.78 -16.55
C LYS A 169 -1.69 16.19 -17.93
#